data_AF-A0A7D7QP66-F1
#
_entry.id   AF-A0A7D7QP66-F1
#
_cell.length_a   1.000
_cell.length_b   1.000
_cell.length_c   1.000
_cell.angle_alpha   90.00
_cell.angle_beta   90.00
_cell.angle_gamma   90.00
#
_symmetry.space_group_name_H-M   'P 1'
#
loop_
_entity.id
_entity.type
_entity.pdbx_description
1 polymer ?
#
loop_
_entity_poly.entity_id
_entity_poly.type
_entity_poly.pdbx_seq_one_letter_code
_entity_poly.pdbx_strand_id
1 'polypeptide(L)' 'MSKYEQLVIYQLHIFILGISPMIWRRVKIRSDSTIADLHYIIQIAIGWADSHLHRFIILVGINNCLKL' A
#
# COMPACT_ATOMS: atom_id res chain seq x y z
N MET A 1 -7.41 -23.43 19.43
CA MET A 1 -6.21 -22.95 18.69
C MET A 1 -6.31 -21.44 18.56
N SER A 2 -5.30 -20.74 19.06
CA SER A 2 -5.29 -19.29 19.33
C SER A 2 -5.68 -18.46 18.10
N LYS A 3 -6.74 -17.65 18.21
CA LYS A 3 -7.29 -16.78 17.16
C LYS A 3 -6.55 -15.43 17.07
N TYR A 4 -5.36 -15.32 17.66
CA TYR A 4 -4.64 -14.07 17.90
C TYR A 4 -3.15 -14.19 17.57
N GLU A 5 -2.80 -14.62 16.36
CA GLU A 5 -1.50 -14.21 15.80
C GLU A 5 -1.52 -12.68 15.71
N GLN A 6 -0.52 -12.00 16.30
CA GLN A 6 -0.41 -10.56 16.17
C GLN A 6 -0.18 -10.21 14.71
N LEU A 7 -1.19 -9.62 14.07
CA LEU A 7 -1.08 -9.18 12.69
C LEU A 7 -0.02 -8.11 12.56
N VAL A 8 0.89 -8.31 11.60
CA VAL A 8 1.91 -7.33 11.29
C VAL A 8 1.22 -6.09 10.71
N ILE A 9 1.61 -4.91 11.18
CA ILE A 9 1.14 -3.64 10.62
C ILE A 9 2.23 -3.10 9.70
N TYR A 10 1.92 -2.99 8.41
CA TYR A 10 2.79 -2.33 7.46
C TYR A 10 2.52 -0.83 7.47
N GLN A 11 3.60 -0.04 7.41
CA GLN A 11 3.50 1.40 7.19
C GLN A 11 3.91 1.71 5.76
N LEU A 12 2.95 2.17 4.96
CA LEU A 12 3.17 2.52 3.56
C LEU A 12 3.33 4.03 3.42
N HIS A 13 4.29 4.43 2.59
CA HIS A 13 4.45 5.80 2.14
C HIS A 13 3.96 5.91 0.70
N ILE A 14 2.90 6.69 0.49
CA ILE A 14 2.24 6.86 -0.81
C ILE A 14 2.47 8.28 -1.27
N PHE A 15 2.86 8.49 -2.52
CA PHE A 15 3.03 9.82 -3.11
C PHE A 15 2.57 9.83 -4.57
N ILE A 16 2.12 10.99 -5.04
CA ILE A 16 1.70 11.18 -6.44
C ILE A 16 2.90 11.62 -7.26
N LEU A 17 3.18 10.88 -8.33
CA LEU A 17 4.27 11.17 -9.26
C LEU A 17 3.95 12.39 -10.13
N GLY A 18 4.98 13.16 -10.48
CA GLY A 18 4.87 14.26 -11.44
C GLY A 18 4.26 15.56 -10.92
N ILE A 19 4.01 15.69 -9.60
CA ILE A 19 3.43 16.89 -8.99
C ILE A 19 4.46 17.59 -8.10
N SER A 20 4.51 18.93 -8.17
CA SER A 20 5.26 19.80 -7.26
C SER A 20 4.34 20.88 -6.67
N PRO A 21 4.33 21.10 -5.34
CA PRO A 21 5.05 20.32 -4.33
C PRO A 21 4.53 18.88 -4.21
N MET A 22 5.37 17.95 -3.75
CA MET A 22 5.02 16.53 -3.64
C MET A 22 3.80 16.34 -2.73
N ILE A 23 2.76 15.69 -3.25
CA ILE A 23 1.60 15.27 -2.47
C ILE A 23 1.84 13.83 -1.99
N TRP A 24 1.85 13.62 -0.67
CA TRP A 24 2.12 12.33 -0.06
C TRP A 24 1.24 12.04 1.16
N ARG A 25 1.11 10.76 1.53
CA ARG A 25 0.39 10.24 2.70
C ARG A 25 1.16 9.08 3.31
N ARG A 26 1.06 8.91 4.62
CA ARG A 26 1.58 7.75 5.35
C ARG A 26 0.43 7.01 5.99
N VAL A 27 0.25 5.74 5.63
CA VAL A 27 -0.88 4.92 6.09
C VAL A 27 -0.36 3.66 6.77
N LYS A 28 -1.13 3.17 7.75
CA LYS A 28 -0.88 1.89 8.41
C LYS A 28 -1.93 0.90 7.92
N ILE A 29 -1.49 -0.26 7.45
CA ILE A 29 -2.36 -1.33 6.97
C ILE A 29 -2.03 -2.64 7.68
N ARG A 30 -3.01 -3.51 7.82
CA ARG A 30 -2.79 -4.84 8.40
C ARG A 30 -2.19 -5.77 7.35
N SER A 31 -1.41 -6.75 7.77
CA SER A 31 -0.77 -7.71 6.88
C SER A 31 -1.72 -8.63 6.13
N ASP A 32 -2.96 -8.74 6.61
CA ASP A 32 -4.05 -9.49 5.99
C ASP A 32 -4.95 -8.62 5.11
N SER A 33 -4.62 -7.34 4.90
CA SER A 33 -5.38 -6.47 3.98
C SER A 33 -5.23 -6.97 2.54
N THR A 34 -6.33 -7.02 1.80
CA THR A 34 -6.32 -7.38 0.39
C THR A 34 -5.82 -6.22 -0.48
N ILE A 35 -5.52 -6.51 -1.75
CA ILE A 35 -5.19 -5.45 -2.73
C ILE A 35 -6.38 -4.52 -2.99
N ALA A 36 -7.62 -5.03 -2.89
CA ALA A 36 -8.82 -4.20 -2.97
C ALA A 36 -8.93 -3.25 -1.77
N ASP A 37 -8.60 -3.70 -0.56
CA ASP A 37 -8.55 -2.83 0.62
C ASP A 37 -7.49 -1.74 0.45
N LEU A 38 -6.31 -2.09 -0.08
CA LEU A 38 -5.26 -1.12 -0.38
C LEU A 38 -5.73 -0.07 -1.39
N HIS A 39 -6.45 -0.48 -2.44
CA HIS A 39 -7.07 0.45 -3.40
C HIS A 39 -7.98 1.45 -2.69
N TYR A 40 -8.93 0.99 -1.89
CA TYR A 40 -9.84 1.89 -1.18
C TYR A 40 -9.13 2.81 -0.19
N ILE A 41 -8.10 2.31 0.50
CA ILE A 41 -7.27 3.13 1.40
C ILE A 41 -6.58 4.25 0.62
N ILE A 42 -6.04 3.97 -0.56
CA ILE A 42 -5.42 4.99 -1.43
C ILE A 42 -6.45 6.01 -1.89
N GLN A 43 -7.63 5.55 -2.37
CA GLN A 43 -8.72 6.43 -2.81
C GLN A 43 -9.08 7.42 -1.70
N ILE A 44 -9.31 6.94 -0.49
CA ILE A 44 -9.67 7.77 0.66
C ILE A 44 -8.52 8.71 1.07
N ALA A 45 -7.29 8.20 1.18
CA ALA A 45 -6.15 8.99 1.67
C ALA A 45 -5.81 10.17 0.76
N ILE A 46 -6.06 10.02 -0.54
CA ILE A 46 -5.81 11.04 -1.55
C ILE A 46 -7.07 11.90 -1.84
N GLY A 47 -8.27 11.39 -1.56
CA GLY A 47 -9.54 12.06 -1.85
C GLY A 47 -10.05 11.81 -3.27
N TRP A 48 -9.78 10.63 -3.82
CA TRP A 48 -10.29 10.17 -5.11
C TRP A 48 -11.61 9.40 -4.97
N ALA A 49 -12.37 9.34 -6.06
CA ALA A 49 -13.75 8.85 -6.08
C ALA A 49 -13.94 7.54 -6.87
N ASP A 50 -12.88 6.72 -7.00
CA ASP A 50 -12.89 5.42 -7.70
C ASP A 50 -13.49 5.46 -9.12
N SER A 51 -13.33 6.60 -9.80
CA SER A 51 -14.07 6.88 -11.05
C SER A 51 -13.40 6.28 -12.30
N HIS A 52 -12.25 5.66 -12.15
CA HIS A 52 -11.45 5.11 -13.25
C HIS A 52 -10.89 3.74 -12.87
N LEU A 53 -10.64 2.90 -13.89
CA LEU A 53 -9.98 1.62 -13.72
C LEU A 53 -8.57 1.80 -13.14
N HIS A 54 -8.15 0.85 -12.32
CA HIS A 54 -6.87 0.85 -11.64
C HIS A 54 -6.17 -0.51 -11.81
N ARG A 55 -4.85 -0.52 -11.65
CA ARG A 55 -4.02 -1.73 -11.67
C ARG A 55 -2.85 -1.57 -10.71
N PHE A 56 -2.51 -2.65 -10.02
CA PHE A 56 -1.27 -2.77 -9.25
C PHE A 56 -0.26 -3.62 -10.01
N ILE A 57 0.98 -3.17 -10.07
CA ILE A 57 2.13 -3.95 -10.56
C ILE A 57 3.01 -4.22 -9.35
N ILE A 58 3.06 -5.49 -8.94
CA ILE A 58 3.82 -5.93 -7.77
C ILE A 58 4.98 -6.77 -8.28
N LEU A 59 6.20 -6.34 -7.98
CA LEU A 59 7.41 -7.10 -8.26
C LEU A 59 7.73 -7.94 -7.03
N VAL A 60 7.64 -9.27 -7.16
CA VAL A 60 8.14 -10.17 -6.14
C VAL A 60 9.66 -10.23 -6.29
N GLY A 61 10.38 -9.74 -5.27
CA GLY A 61 11.82 -9.94 -5.21
C GLY A 61 12.10 -11.43 -5.14
N ILE A 62 12.70 -12.00 -6.19
CA ILE A 62 13.35 -13.30 -6.10
C ILE A 62 14.53 -13.05 -5.17
N ASN A 63 14.41 -13.44 -3.90
CA ASN A 63 15.51 -13.27 -2.95
C ASN A 63 16.66 -14.18 -3.39
N ASN A 64 17.60 -13.62 -4.14
CA ASN A 64 18.98 -14.06 -4.21
C ASN A 64 19.85 -12.81 -4.21
N CYS A 65 20.39 -12.48 -3.03
CA CYS A 65 21.61 -11.69 -2.79
C CYS A 65 21.67 -10.26 -3.39
N LEU A 66 21.92 -9.18 -2.65
CA LEU A 66 23.01 -8.96 -1.70
C LEU A 66 22.60 -7.83 -0.74
N LYS A 67 22.96 -7.98 0.53
CA LYS A 67 23.31 -6.83 1.38
C LYS A 67 24.40 -6.03 0.66
N LEU A 68 24.12 -4.77 0.37
CA LEU A 68 25.13 -3.71 0.34
C LEU A 68 24.79 -2.76 1.49
#